data_AF-A0A0M3J2Y0-F1
#
_entry.id   AF-A0A0M3J2Y0-F1
#
_cell.length_a   1.000
_cell.length_b   1.000
_cell.length_c   1.000
_cell.angle_alpha   90.00
_cell.angle_beta   90.00
_cell.angle_gamma   90.00
#
_symmetry.space_group_name_H-M   'P 1'
#
loop_
_entity.id
_entity.type
_entity.pdbx_description
1 polymer ?
#
loop_
_entity_poly.entity_id
_entity_poly.type
_entity_poly.pdbx_seq_one_letter_code
_entity_poly.pdbx_strand_id
1 'polypeptide(L)'
;MKYELQEGTKTINAIVKLQFVRPRSGDKKEPTVHSSMITIPLQKDSVTRNSLIALLDGATSNTSVTLKNSLPPYVIVPNEGEIKAPPALLAVMHGSSLFSRVDETYSDLVMKLKPNNELTDMLWSVELDEDNVTKALTLPLDHVKYGDDHSLQYVQMVAFVDRVFPSFVTKYVQGGIIAMYLAVVLLVGRLIRGIVTNAPLDVIISEIPNPDYLLKICLDIYLVREAKDFVLEQDLFAKLIFLFRSPATLIKWTRFKAKTD
;
A
#
# COMPACT_ATOMS: atom_id res chain seq x y z
N MET A 1 13.61 -41.16 11.30
CA MET A 1 12.23 -40.99 10.78
C MET A 1 11.40 -42.27 10.93
N LYS A 2 11.79 -43.39 10.30
CA LYS A 2 11.04 -44.66 10.38
C LYS A 2 10.78 -45.16 11.80
N TYR A 3 11.79 -45.15 12.67
CA TYR A 3 11.63 -45.50 14.09
C TYR A 3 10.59 -44.62 14.82
N GLU A 4 10.66 -43.30 14.65
CA GLU A 4 9.70 -42.36 15.25
C GLU A 4 8.29 -42.56 14.70
N LEU A 5 8.15 -42.89 13.42
CA LEU A 5 6.85 -43.20 12.81
C LEU A 5 6.27 -44.51 13.36
N GLN A 6 7.07 -45.55 13.56
CA GLN A 6 6.61 -46.88 14.01
C GLN A 6 6.43 -46.98 15.53
N GLU A 7 7.45 -46.60 16.30
CA GLU A 7 7.53 -46.83 17.76
C GLU A 7 7.22 -45.57 18.58
N GLY A 8 7.31 -44.38 17.96
CA GLY A 8 7.11 -43.11 18.65
C GLY A 8 5.66 -42.89 19.10
N THR A 9 5.46 -42.52 20.36
CA THR A 9 4.13 -42.16 20.89
C THR A 9 3.71 -40.72 20.62
N LYS A 10 4.64 -39.89 20.14
CA LYS A 10 4.41 -38.47 19.86
C LYS A 10 3.69 -38.27 18.52
N THR A 11 2.93 -37.19 18.44
CA THR A 11 2.33 -36.68 17.21
C THR A 11 3.43 -36.11 16.32
N ILE A 12 3.47 -36.55 15.06
CA ILE A 12 4.39 -36.02 14.05
C ILE A 12 3.60 -35.09 13.15
N ASN A 13 4.13 -33.92 12.82
CA ASN A 13 3.42 -32.95 11.98
C ASN A 13 3.98 -32.95 10.57
N ALA A 14 3.12 -33.19 9.58
CA ALA A 14 3.42 -32.87 8.19
C ALA A 14 3.13 -31.38 7.96
N ILE A 15 4.03 -30.67 7.29
CA ILE A 15 3.91 -29.22 7.08
C ILE A 15 3.91 -28.94 5.58
N VAL A 16 2.84 -28.32 5.09
CA VAL A 16 2.77 -27.76 3.74
C VAL A 16 3.05 -26.27 3.84
N LYS A 17 4.18 -25.82 3.29
CA LYS A 17 4.60 -24.42 3.31
C LYS A 17 4.38 -23.78 1.94
N LEU A 18 3.57 -22.74 1.89
CA LEU A 18 3.36 -21.91 0.72
C LEU A 18 4.17 -20.62 0.86
N GLN A 19 4.87 -20.22 -0.20
CA GLN A 19 5.69 -19.02 -0.19
C GLN A 19 5.60 -18.29 -1.54
N PHE A 20 5.14 -17.05 -1.50
CA PHE A 20 5.13 -16.14 -2.64
C PHE A 20 6.20 -15.07 -2.45
N VAL A 21 7.06 -14.90 -3.46
CA VAL A 21 8.11 -13.89 -3.47
C VAL A 21 7.73 -12.83 -4.47
N ARG A 22 7.50 -11.60 -4.00
CA ARG A 22 7.24 -10.44 -4.87
C ARG A 22 8.56 -9.70 -5.13
N PRO A 23 9.09 -9.75 -6.35
CA PRO A 23 10.27 -8.95 -6.69
C PRO A 23 9.92 -7.48 -6.64
N ARG A 24 10.77 -6.65 -6.03
CA ARG A 24 10.65 -5.19 -6.07
C ARG A 24 11.53 -4.65 -7.18
N SER A 25 10.95 -3.81 -8.04
CA SER A 25 11.71 -3.09 -9.06
C SER A 25 12.54 -1.98 -8.38
N GLY A 26 13.87 -2.10 -8.43
CA GLY A 26 14.84 -1.14 -7.92
C GLY A 26 15.91 -1.79 -7.02
N ASP A 27 17.18 -1.57 -7.34
CA ASP A 27 18.41 -2.22 -6.83
C ASP A 27 18.63 -2.27 -5.30
N LYS A 28 17.73 -1.71 -4.48
CA LYS A 28 17.98 -1.49 -3.05
C LYS A 28 16.87 -1.96 -2.11
N LYS A 29 15.88 -2.71 -2.59
CA LYS A 29 14.78 -3.16 -1.73
C LYS A 29 14.69 -4.67 -1.71
N GLU A 30 14.76 -5.24 -0.50
CA GLU A 30 14.52 -6.66 -0.28
C GLU A 30 13.14 -7.06 -0.84
N PRO A 31 13.06 -8.23 -1.48
CA PRO A 31 11.80 -8.75 -1.99
C PRO A 31 10.83 -8.98 -0.84
N THR A 32 9.55 -8.72 -1.08
CA THR A 32 8.51 -8.99 -0.07
C THR A 32 8.14 -10.46 -0.16
N VAL A 33 8.30 -11.18 0.95
CA VAL A 33 7.99 -12.60 1.05
C VAL A 33 6.70 -12.75 1.84
N HIS A 34 5.72 -13.41 1.23
CA HIS A 34 4.46 -13.78 1.87
C HIS A 34 4.48 -15.30 2.06
N SER A 35 4.37 -15.78 3.29
CA SER A 35 4.35 -17.21 3.59
C SER A 35 3.14 -17.61 4.43
N SER A 36 2.72 -18.85 4.29
CA SER A 36 1.75 -19.51 5.16
C SER A 36 2.12 -20.99 5.28
N MET A 37 1.77 -21.58 6.41
CA MET A 37 2.05 -22.98 6.71
C MET A 37 0.77 -23.68 7.16
N ILE A 38 0.53 -24.85 6.60
CA ILE A 38 -0.58 -25.73 6.97
C ILE A 38 0.04 -26.92 7.68
N THR A 39 -0.40 -27.16 8.91
CA THR A 39 0.15 -28.21 9.78
C THR A 39 -0.86 -29.34 9.91
N ILE A 40 -0.46 -30.55 9.51
CA ILE A 40 -1.30 -31.73 9.49
C ILE A 40 -0.75 -32.71 10.53
N PRO A 41 -1.47 -32.92 11.65
CA PRO A 41 -1.00 -33.80 12.72
C PRO A 41 -1.19 -35.27 12.36
N LEU A 42 -0.09 -36.01 12.26
CA LEU A 42 -0.03 -37.46 12.11
C LEU A 42 0.00 -38.11 13.49
N GLN A 43 -1.19 -38.36 14.04
CA GLN A 43 -1.36 -39.07 15.30
C GLN A 43 -0.89 -40.52 15.20
N LYS A 44 -0.51 -41.12 16.34
CA LYS A 44 -0.18 -42.54 16.43
C LYS A 44 -1.37 -43.37 15.94
N ASP A 45 -1.09 -44.41 15.16
CA ASP A 45 -2.09 -45.33 14.59
C ASP A 45 -3.10 -44.68 13.62
N SER A 46 -2.87 -43.42 13.20
CA SER A 46 -3.69 -42.79 12.17
C SER A 46 -3.49 -43.46 10.81
N VAL A 47 -4.54 -43.47 9.99
CA VAL A 47 -4.52 -44.09 8.66
C VAL A 47 -3.39 -43.51 7.81
N THR A 48 -3.25 -42.18 7.78
CA THR A 48 -2.19 -41.48 7.04
C THR A 48 -0.78 -41.85 7.53
N ARG A 49 -0.58 -42.00 8.84
CA ARG A 49 0.72 -42.41 9.41
C ARG A 49 1.06 -43.85 9.07
N ASN A 50 0.09 -44.76 9.14
CA ASN A 50 0.27 -46.17 8.81
C ASN A 50 0.51 -46.35 7.30
N SER A 51 -0.20 -45.61 6.45
CA SER A 51 0.06 -45.56 5.00
C SER A 51 1.46 -45.04 4.70
N LEU A 52 1.95 -44.03 5.44
CA LEU A 52 3.30 -43.51 5.28
C LEU A 52 4.37 -44.52 5.70
N ILE A 53 4.14 -45.25 6.79
CA ILE A 53 5.02 -46.35 7.20
C ILE A 53 5.06 -47.44 6.12
N ALA A 54 3.90 -47.88 5.64
CA ALA A 54 3.80 -48.91 4.60
C ALA A 54 4.51 -48.48 3.30
N LEU A 55 4.37 -47.21 2.92
CA LEU A 55 5.03 -46.64 1.75
C LEU A 55 6.56 -46.55 1.92
N LEU A 56 7.06 -46.24 3.12
CA LEU A 56 8.49 -46.26 3.44
C LEU A 56 9.07 -47.68 3.58
N ASP A 57 8.23 -48.66 3.91
CA ASP A 57 8.62 -50.08 4.03
C ASP A 57 8.69 -50.80 2.67
N GLY A 58 8.37 -50.09 1.58
CA GLY A 58 8.43 -50.62 0.22
C GLY A 58 7.25 -51.54 -0.12
N ALA A 59 6.14 -51.44 0.63
CA ALA A 59 4.95 -52.24 0.36
C ALA A 59 4.27 -51.74 -0.93
N THR A 60 4.54 -52.41 -2.05
CA THR A 60 3.90 -52.26 -3.38
C THR A 60 4.00 -50.89 -4.06
N SER A 61 4.16 -50.89 -5.37
CA SER A 61 4.24 -49.70 -6.25
C SER A 61 2.98 -48.82 -6.28
N ASN A 62 1.89 -49.23 -5.63
CA ASN A 62 0.60 -48.54 -5.64
C ASN A 62 0.21 -47.94 -4.28
N THR A 63 1.09 -47.98 -3.27
CA THR A 63 0.79 -47.30 -2.00
C THR A 63 0.93 -45.80 -2.14
N SER A 64 -0.07 -45.07 -1.64
CA SER A 64 -0.09 -43.61 -1.60
C SER A 64 -0.50 -43.12 -0.22
N VAL A 65 -0.03 -41.93 0.13
CA VAL A 65 -0.33 -41.26 1.39
C VAL A 65 -1.14 -40.02 1.09
N THR A 66 -2.38 -39.99 1.58
CA THR A 66 -3.27 -38.83 1.42
C THR A 66 -3.16 -37.92 2.64
N LEU A 67 -2.70 -36.70 2.39
CA LEU A 67 -2.72 -35.58 3.33
C LEU A 67 -4.05 -34.83 3.16
N LYS A 68 -4.96 -35.04 4.10
CA LYS A 68 -6.26 -34.39 4.06
C LYS A 68 -6.17 -32.89 4.26
N ASN A 69 -6.99 -32.14 3.54
CA ASN A 69 -7.18 -30.69 3.71
C ASN A 69 -5.85 -29.92 3.69
N SER A 70 -5.00 -30.21 2.72
CA SER A 70 -3.59 -29.83 2.76
C SER A 70 -3.21 -28.72 1.79
N LEU A 71 -4.04 -28.48 0.76
CA LEU A 71 -3.82 -27.40 -0.19
C LEU A 71 -5.08 -26.55 -0.43
N PRO A 72 -5.08 -25.25 -0.14
CA PRO A 72 -6.18 -24.37 -0.48
C PRO A 72 -6.24 -24.14 -2.00
N PRO A 73 -7.41 -24.30 -2.64
CA PRO A 73 -7.54 -24.04 -4.08
C PRO A 73 -7.38 -22.54 -4.43
N TYR A 74 -7.74 -21.67 -3.48
CA TYR A 74 -7.68 -20.22 -3.62
C TYR A 74 -6.88 -19.59 -2.47
N VAL A 75 -6.01 -18.63 -2.80
CA VAL A 75 -5.26 -17.86 -1.81
C VAL A 75 -5.24 -16.38 -2.15
N ILE A 76 -5.18 -15.53 -1.13
CA ILE A 76 -4.95 -14.09 -1.25
C ILE A 76 -3.51 -13.81 -0.85
N VAL A 77 -2.76 -13.18 -1.74
CA VAL A 77 -1.42 -12.65 -1.49
C VAL A 77 -1.54 -11.16 -1.24
N PRO A 78 -1.54 -10.72 0.04
CA PRO A 78 -1.79 -9.32 0.36
C PRO A 78 -0.64 -8.40 -0.08
N ASN A 79 -0.85 -7.10 0.06
CA ASN A 79 0.21 -6.11 -0.09
C ASN A 79 1.30 -6.28 0.99
N GLU A 80 0.90 -6.57 2.23
CA GLU A 80 1.75 -6.76 3.41
C GLU A 80 1.20 -7.90 4.29
N GLY A 81 2.09 -8.66 4.92
CA GLY A 81 1.73 -9.76 5.84
C GLY A 81 1.66 -11.14 5.20
N GLU A 82 0.98 -12.06 5.87
CA GLU A 82 0.92 -13.49 5.51
C GLU A 82 -0.13 -13.80 4.45
N ILE A 83 0.03 -14.94 3.76
CA ILE A 83 -0.95 -15.44 2.78
C ILE A 83 -2.25 -15.78 3.53
N LYS A 84 -3.40 -15.38 2.99
CA LYS A 84 -4.71 -15.64 3.59
C LYS A 84 -5.57 -16.50 2.67
N ALA A 85 -6.31 -17.44 3.24
CA ALA A 85 -7.37 -18.12 2.51
C ALA A 85 -8.56 -17.16 2.35
N PRO A 86 -9.20 -17.02 1.17
CA PRO A 86 -10.35 -16.15 0.97
C PRO A 86 -11.63 -16.75 1.58
N PRO A 87 -12.07 -16.30 2.79
CA PRO A 87 -13.14 -16.99 3.51
C PRO A 87 -14.48 -16.91 2.78
N ALA A 88 -14.74 -15.83 2.02
CA ALA A 88 -15.96 -15.67 1.26
C ALA A 88 -16.09 -16.66 0.09
N LEU A 89 -15.00 -16.90 -0.65
CA LEU A 89 -15.01 -17.87 -1.76
C LEU A 89 -15.14 -19.29 -1.22
N LEU A 90 -14.41 -19.60 -0.16
CA LEU A 90 -14.43 -20.94 0.43
C LEU A 90 -15.77 -21.25 1.11
N ALA A 91 -16.44 -20.27 1.72
CA ALA A 91 -17.80 -20.41 2.24
C ALA A 91 -18.83 -20.73 1.13
N VAL A 92 -18.71 -20.08 -0.04
CA VAL A 92 -19.59 -20.35 -1.20
C VAL A 92 -19.37 -21.77 -1.72
N MET A 93 -18.13 -22.25 -1.76
CA MET A 93 -17.82 -23.60 -2.25
C MET A 93 -18.51 -24.71 -1.46
N HIS A 94 -18.66 -24.54 -0.15
CA HIS A 94 -19.24 -25.58 0.72
C HIS A 94 -20.67 -25.28 1.18
N GLY A 95 -21.28 -24.20 0.69
CA GLY A 95 -22.63 -23.75 1.10
C GLY A 95 -22.76 -23.48 2.60
N SER A 96 -21.63 -23.29 3.31
CA SER A 96 -21.60 -23.11 4.75
C SER A 96 -21.76 -21.62 5.09
N SER A 97 -22.77 -21.31 5.89
CA SER A 97 -23.02 -19.95 6.39
C SER A 97 -22.00 -19.48 7.44
N LEU A 98 -21.10 -20.37 7.87
CA LEU A 98 -20.12 -20.15 8.92
C LEU A 98 -18.71 -20.11 8.32
N PHE A 99 -18.10 -18.92 8.33
CA PHE A 99 -16.70 -18.65 7.97
C PHE A 99 -15.65 -19.35 8.87
N SER A 100 -16.06 -20.29 9.74
CA SER A 100 -15.21 -20.90 10.77
C SER A 100 -14.64 -22.26 10.39
N ARG A 101 -15.10 -22.90 9.32
CA ARG A 101 -14.61 -24.22 8.84
C ARG A 101 -14.02 -24.16 7.44
N VAL A 102 -13.18 -23.15 7.23
CA VAL A 102 -12.54 -22.89 5.94
C VAL A 102 -11.53 -23.98 5.59
N ASP A 103 -10.89 -24.59 6.59
CA ASP A 103 -9.88 -25.64 6.36
C ASP A 103 -10.47 -26.96 5.84
N GLU A 104 -11.78 -27.21 6.00
CA GLU A 104 -12.46 -28.39 5.43
C GLU A 104 -12.65 -28.29 3.90
N THR A 105 -12.39 -27.12 3.31
CA THR A 105 -12.55 -26.87 1.87
C THR A 105 -11.25 -27.05 1.07
N TYR A 106 -10.17 -27.38 1.75
CA TYR A 106 -8.88 -27.56 1.09
C TYR A 106 -8.85 -28.92 0.39
N SER A 107 -8.18 -28.96 -0.75
CA SER A 107 -7.97 -30.19 -1.50
C SER A 107 -6.94 -31.08 -0.78
N ASP A 108 -7.04 -32.37 -1.06
CA ASP A 108 -6.16 -33.38 -0.50
C ASP A 108 -4.90 -33.50 -1.38
N LEU A 109 -3.76 -33.78 -0.75
CA LEU A 109 -2.51 -34.05 -1.48
C LEU A 109 -2.17 -35.52 -1.32
N VAL A 110 -2.06 -36.21 -2.46
CA VAL A 110 -1.71 -37.62 -2.53
C VAL A 110 -0.23 -37.72 -2.86
N MET A 111 0.55 -38.25 -1.93
CA MET A 111 1.98 -38.46 -2.08
C MET A 111 2.25 -39.92 -2.45
N LYS A 112 3.10 -40.13 -3.45
CA LYS A 112 3.59 -41.45 -3.88
C LYS A 112 5.12 -41.42 -3.94
N LEU A 113 5.75 -42.56 -3.71
CA LEU A 113 7.19 -42.73 -3.88
C LEU A 113 7.42 -43.51 -5.17
N LYS A 114 8.04 -42.86 -6.17
CA LYS A 114 8.35 -43.48 -7.47
C LYS A 114 9.87 -43.63 -7.60
N PRO A 115 10.37 -44.77 -8.07
CA PRO A 115 11.77 -44.90 -8.42
C PRO A 115 12.08 -44.03 -9.66
N ASN A 116 13.26 -43.44 -9.69
CA ASN A 116 13.79 -42.75 -10.86
C ASN A 116 14.11 -43.75 -11.97
N ASN A 117 14.27 -43.30 -13.22
CA ASN A 117 14.54 -44.15 -14.39
C ASN A 117 15.77 -45.06 -14.23
N GLU A 118 16.73 -44.69 -13.38
CA GLU A 118 17.92 -45.51 -13.07
C GLU A 118 17.69 -46.54 -11.94
N LEU A 119 16.48 -46.62 -11.37
CA LEU A 119 16.03 -47.56 -10.31
C LEU A 119 16.83 -47.49 -8.99
N THR A 120 17.76 -46.55 -8.86
CA THR A 120 18.62 -46.36 -7.68
C THR A 120 18.08 -45.32 -6.70
N ASP A 121 17.48 -44.24 -7.22
CA ASP A 121 16.96 -43.14 -6.43
C ASP A 121 15.43 -43.16 -6.35
N MET A 122 14.88 -42.84 -5.18
CA MET A 122 13.44 -42.72 -4.95
C MET A 122 13.04 -41.25 -4.91
N LEU A 123 12.03 -40.86 -5.70
CA LEU A 123 11.50 -39.51 -5.77
C LEU A 123 10.06 -39.46 -5.25
N TRP A 124 9.74 -38.39 -4.53
CA TRP A 124 8.37 -38.11 -4.09
C TRP A 124 7.61 -37.43 -5.22
N SER A 125 6.50 -38.02 -5.64
CA SER A 125 5.52 -37.38 -6.53
C SER A 125 4.29 -36.99 -5.71
N VAL A 126 3.75 -35.80 -5.99
CA VAL A 126 2.56 -35.28 -5.33
C VAL A 126 1.50 -35.03 -6.40
N GLU A 127 0.30 -35.55 -6.15
CA GLU A 127 -0.89 -35.37 -6.97
C GLU A 127 -1.96 -34.65 -6.14
N LEU A 128 -2.77 -33.82 -6.79
CA LEU A 128 -3.90 -33.16 -6.16
C LEU A 128 -5.13 -34.07 -6.27
N ASP A 129 -5.79 -34.32 -5.15
CA ASP A 129 -7.08 -35.03 -5.09
C ASP A 129 -8.17 -34.04 -4.66
N GLU A 130 -9.05 -33.72 -5.60
CA GLU A 130 -10.14 -32.76 -5.43
C GLU A 130 -11.47 -33.50 -5.26
N ASP A 131 -12.27 -33.10 -4.26
CA ASP A 131 -13.65 -33.57 -4.14
C ASP A 131 -14.50 -33.09 -5.34
N ASN A 132 -15.60 -33.78 -5.61
CA ASN A 132 -16.51 -33.44 -6.72
C ASN A 132 -17.02 -31.99 -6.65
N VAL A 133 -17.21 -31.47 -5.43
CA VAL A 133 -17.66 -30.10 -5.20
C VAL A 133 -16.56 -29.09 -5.55
N THR A 134 -15.33 -29.33 -5.09
CA THR A 134 -14.21 -28.43 -5.37
C THR A 134 -13.90 -28.44 -6.86
N LYS A 135 -13.81 -29.62 -7.48
CA LYS A 135 -13.57 -29.80 -8.92
C LYS A 135 -14.60 -29.13 -9.83
N ALA A 136 -15.85 -29.02 -9.40
CA ALA A 136 -16.90 -28.33 -10.17
C ALA A 136 -16.80 -26.79 -10.10
N LEU A 137 -16.10 -26.27 -9.08
CA LEU A 137 -16.00 -24.84 -8.78
C LEU A 137 -14.57 -24.27 -8.93
N THR A 138 -13.58 -25.14 -9.17
CA THR A 138 -12.19 -24.78 -9.45
C THR A 138 -11.89 -24.85 -10.95
N LEU A 139 -10.72 -24.34 -11.34
CA LEU A 139 -10.23 -24.49 -12.70
C LEU A 139 -9.89 -25.96 -12.94
N PRO A 140 -10.22 -26.52 -14.12
CA PRO A 140 -9.87 -27.89 -14.43
C PRO A 140 -8.35 -28.07 -14.40
N LEU A 141 -7.91 -29.15 -13.76
CA LEU A 141 -6.49 -29.52 -13.67
C LEU A 141 -5.90 -29.76 -15.06
N ASP A 142 -4.82 -29.06 -15.36
CA ASP A 142 -4.06 -29.24 -16.60
C ASP A 142 -3.17 -30.49 -16.51
N HIS A 143 -3.06 -31.21 -17.63
CA HIS A 143 -2.16 -32.35 -17.75
C HIS A 143 -0.72 -31.89 -17.93
N VAL A 144 0.21 -32.68 -17.40
CA VAL A 144 1.64 -32.39 -17.44
C VAL A 144 2.14 -32.41 -18.89
N LYS A 145 2.73 -31.29 -19.32
CA LYS A 145 3.21 -31.07 -20.69
C LYS A 145 4.63 -31.58 -20.94
N TYR A 146 5.37 -31.91 -19.87
CA TYR A 146 6.78 -32.28 -19.92
C TYR A 146 7.01 -33.63 -19.23
N GLY A 147 7.79 -34.51 -19.85
CA GLY A 147 8.07 -35.86 -19.33
C GLY A 147 7.32 -36.95 -20.09
N ASP A 148 7.63 -38.20 -19.78
CA ASP A 148 7.13 -39.38 -20.50
C ASP A 148 5.70 -39.77 -20.11
N ASP A 149 5.20 -39.29 -18.97
CA ASP A 149 3.89 -39.65 -18.41
C ASP A 149 2.88 -38.49 -18.54
N HIS A 150 2.15 -38.47 -19.65
CA HIS A 150 1.09 -37.50 -19.94
C HIS A 150 -0.23 -37.76 -19.19
N SER A 151 -0.32 -38.83 -18.40
CA SER A 151 -1.50 -39.10 -17.57
C SER A 151 -1.52 -38.27 -16.27
N LEU A 152 -0.39 -37.65 -15.93
CA LEU A 152 -0.23 -36.84 -14.73
C LEU A 152 -0.86 -35.45 -14.88
N GLN A 153 -1.34 -34.91 -13.77
CA GLN A 153 -1.92 -33.58 -13.68
C GLN A 153 -1.06 -32.67 -12.78
N TYR A 154 -1.04 -31.38 -13.09
CA TYR A 154 -0.33 -30.39 -12.28
C TYR A 154 -1.04 -30.15 -10.94
N VAL A 155 -0.27 -29.92 -9.88
CA VAL A 155 -0.81 -29.34 -8.65
C VAL A 155 -1.07 -27.85 -8.92
N GLN A 156 -2.35 -27.46 -8.94
CA GLN A 156 -2.77 -26.12 -9.31
C GLN A 156 -3.47 -25.40 -8.16
N MET A 157 -3.22 -24.09 -8.05
CA MET A 157 -3.91 -23.20 -7.13
C MET A 157 -4.05 -21.82 -7.77
N VAL A 158 -5.05 -21.05 -7.36
CA VAL A 158 -5.30 -19.69 -7.85
C VAL A 158 -4.96 -18.67 -6.78
N ALA A 159 -4.03 -17.76 -7.09
CA ALA A 159 -3.61 -16.69 -6.21
C ALA A 159 -4.21 -15.34 -6.64
N PHE A 160 -4.99 -14.74 -5.75
CA PHE A 160 -5.46 -13.36 -5.85
C PHE A 160 -4.39 -12.43 -5.28
N VAL A 161 -3.72 -11.70 -6.17
CA VAL A 161 -2.59 -10.84 -5.78
C VAL A 161 -3.08 -9.41 -5.60
N ASP A 162 -3.00 -8.89 -4.38
CA ASP A 162 -3.36 -7.51 -4.08
C ASP A 162 -2.42 -6.53 -4.79
N ARG A 163 -3.00 -5.42 -5.25
CA ARG A 163 -2.22 -4.33 -5.84
C ARG A 163 -1.42 -3.61 -4.76
N VAL A 164 -0.18 -3.28 -5.09
CA VAL A 164 0.70 -2.51 -4.19
C VAL A 164 0.66 -1.05 -4.62
N PHE A 165 0.38 -0.16 -3.68
CA PHE A 165 0.48 1.28 -3.92
C PHE A 165 1.95 1.70 -4.03
N PRO A 166 2.28 2.66 -4.92
CA PRO A 166 3.62 3.21 -4.99
C PRO A 166 4.09 3.73 -3.63
N SER A 167 5.34 3.43 -3.25
CA SER A 167 5.84 3.72 -1.90
C SER A 167 5.82 5.20 -1.52
N PHE A 168 5.85 6.12 -2.49
CA PHE A 168 5.75 7.55 -2.22
C PHE A 168 4.35 7.91 -1.68
N VAL A 169 3.28 7.34 -2.24
CA VAL A 169 1.90 7.60 -1.80
C VAL A 169 1.68 7.07 -0.39
N THR A 170 2.11 5.82 -0.12
CA THR A 170 1.95 5.18 1.19
C THR A 170 2.58 6.00 2.32
N LYS A 171 3.76 6.58 2.07
CA LYS A 171 4.47 7.42 3.06
C LYS A 171 3.66 8.66 3.47
N TYR A 172 2.96 9.30 2.53
CA TYR A 172 2.14 10.48 2.82
C TYR A 172 0.77 10.12 3.41
N VAL A 173 0.16 9.02 2.97
CA VAL A 173 -1.18 8.60 3.42
C VAL A 173 -1.15 8.08 4.86
N GLN A 174 -0.11 7.34 5.26
CA GLN A 174 -0.08 6.66 6.56
C GLN A 174 0.14 7.59 7.77
N GLY A 175 0.69 8.78 7.57
CA GLY A 175 0.92 9.74 8.66
C GLY A 175 1.05 11.21 8.25
N GLY A 176 1.13 11.49 6.95
CA GLY A 176 1.31 12.85 6.43
C GLY A 176 0.01 13.63 6.25
N ILE A 177 -1.16 12.98 6.24
CA ILE A 177 -2.42 13.67 5.94
C ILE A 177 -2.83 14.65 7.04
N ILE A 178 -2.60 14.29 8.30
CA ILE A 178 -2.84 15.19 9.45
C ILE A 178 -1.88 16.38 9.41
N ALA A 179 -0.60 16.15 9.11
CA ALA A 179 0.40 17.20 9.03
C ALA A 179 0.13 18.15 7.85
N MET A 180 -0.28 17.60 6.70
CA MET A 180 -0.71 18.38 5.54
C MET A 180 -1.91 19.26 5.88
N TYR A 181 -2.93 18.69 6.54
CA TYR A 181 -4.11 19.45 6.98
C TYR A 181 -3.72 20.61 7.91
N LEU A 182 -2.93 20.33 8.94
CA LEU A 182 -2.45 21.35 9.88
C LEU A 182 -1.64 22.45 9.16
N ALA A 183 -0.76 22.08 8.23
CA ALA A 183 0.03 23.04 7.46
C ALA A 183 -0.87 23.98 6.62
N VAL A 184 -1.88 23.44 5.94
CA VAL A 184 -2.83 24.23 5.14
C VAL A 184 -3.66 25.16 6.03
N VAL A 185 -4.19 24.65 7.14
CA VAL A 185 -4.99 25.45 8.08
C VAL A 185 -4.16 26.59 8.69
N LEU A 186 -2.91 26.32 9.09
CA LEU A 186 -2.01 27.34 9.61
C LEU A 186 -1.64 28.39 8.55
N LEU A 187 -1.42 27.96 7.30
CA LEU A 187 -1.13 28.87 6.20
C LEU A 187 -2.30 29.83 5.95
N VAL A 188 -3.52 29.30 5.81
CA VAL A 188 -4.73 30.12 5.62
C VAL A 188 -4.97 31.02 6.82
N GLY A 189 -4.82 30.50 8.04
CA GLY A 189 -4.96 31.29 9.27
C GLY A 189 -3.94 32.44 9.35
N ARG A 190 -2.70 32.21 8.90
CA ARG A 190 -1.67 33.26 8.84
C ARG A 190 -2.00 34.33 7.80
N LEU A 191 -2.56 33.96 6.65
CA LEU A 191 -2.98 34.91 5.62
C LEU A 191 -4.13 35.79 6.12
N ILE A 192 -5.17 35.19 6.69
CA ILE A 192 -6.31 35.92 7.27
C ILE A 192 -5.83 36.85 8.38
N ARG A 193 -4.96 36.35 9.27
CA ARG A 193 -4.37 37.17 10.34
C ARG A 193 -3.62 38.37 9.77
N GLY A 194 -2.80 38.18 8.75
CA GLY A 194 -2.03 39.26 8.11
C GLY A 194 -2.92 40.40 7.58
N ILE A 195 -4.06 40.08 6.97
CA ILE A 195 -4.99 41.09 6.46
C ILE A 195 -5.58 41.91 7.62
N VAL A 196 -6.04 41.26 8.69
CA VAL A 196 -6.67 41.96 9.83
C VAL A 196 -5.65 42.74 10.66
N THR A 197 -4.45 42.19 10.88
CA THR A 197 -3.45 42.83 11.74
C THR A 197 -2.72 43.99 11.06
N ASN A 198 -2.65 44.03 9.74
CA ASN A 198 -1.94 45.09 9.02
C ASN A 198 -2.81 46.33 8.74
N ALA A 199 -4.14 46.20 8.77
CA ALA A 199 -5.05 47.32 8.49
C ALA A 199 -4.80 48.58 9.36
N PRO A 200 -4.52 48.49 10.68
CA PRO A 200 -4.27 49.68 11.50
C PRO A 200 -2.96 50.41 11.18
N LEU A 201 -1.97 49.72 10.61
CA LEU A 201 -0.68 50.33 10.26
C LEU A 201 -0.80 51.21 9.01
N ASP A 202 -1.75 50.89 8.12
CA ASP A 202 -1.96 51.60 6.85
C ASP A 202 -2.83 52.87 7.00
N VAL A 203 -3.45 53.08 8.17
CA VAL A 203 -4.37 54.20 8.44
C VAL A 203 -3.75 55.57 8.11
N ILE A 204 -2.44 55.74 8.30
CA ILE A 204 -1.75 57.01 8.02
C ILE A 204 -1.83 57.38 6.51
N ILE A 205 -1.89 56.38 5.64
CA ILE A 205 -1.90 56.54 4.18
C ILE A 205 -3.32 56.39 3.63
N SER A 206 -4.11 55.44 4.14
CA SER A 206 -5.45 55.16 3.65
C SER A 206 -6.48 56.23 4.08
N GLU A 207 -6.33 56.84 5.26
CA GLU A 207 -7.29 57.79 5.83
C GLU A 207 -6.80 59.26 5.71
N ILE A 208 -6.23 59.63 4.55
CA ILE A 208 -5.77 61.01 4.30
C ILE A 208 -6.99 61.90 3.92
N PRO A 209 -7.28 62.99 4.67
CA PRO A 209 -8.51 63.77 4.50
C PRO A 209 -8.61 64.57 3.19
N ASN A 210 -7.51 65.19 2.74
CA ASN A 210 -7.45 65.90 1.45
C ASN A 210 -6.12 65.57 0.72
N PRO A 211 -6.12 64.60 -0.21
CA PRO A 211 -4.93 64.18 -0.93
C PRO A 211 -4.59 65.04 -2.16
N ASP A 212 -5.35 66.09 -2.49
CA ASP A 212 -5.18 66.84 -3.75
C ASP A 212 -3.77 67.44 -3.91
N TYR A 213 -3.18 67.93 -2.83
CA TYR A 213 -1.80 68.45 -2.85
C TYR A 213 -0.76 67.35 -3.12
N LEU A 214 -0.99 66.14 -2.61
CA LEU A 214 -0.14 64.98 -2.90
C LEU A 214 -0.29 64.55 -4.35
N LEU A 215 -1.52 64.47 -4.84
CA LEU A 215 -1.83 64.15 -6.22
C LEU A 215 -1.17 65.15 -7.18
N LYS A 216 -1.21 66.44 -6.86
CA LYS A 216 -0.54 67.48 -7.65
C LYS A 216 0.97 67.26 -7.73
N ILE A 217 1.64 66.94 -6.62
CA ILE A 217 3.08 66.63 -6.65
C ILE A 217 3.35 65.40 -7.54
N CYS A 218 2.53 64.35 -7.44
CA CYS A 218 2.67 63.16 -8.30
C CYS A 218 2.48 63.49 -9.79
N LEU A 219 1.53 64.37 -10.13
CA LEU A 219 1.30 64.84 -11.49
C LEU A 219 2.44 65.73 -11.99
N ASP A 220 2.95 66.62 -11.15
CA ASP A 220 4.09 67.48 -11.49
C ASP A 220 5.35 66.63 -11.76
N ILE A 221 5.61 65.59 -10.94
CA ILE A 221 6.68 64.61 -11.20
C ILE A 221 6.48 63.93 -12.56
N TYR A 222 5.25 63.51 -12.88
CA TYR A 222 4.94 62.88 -14.17
C TYR A 222 5.21 63.83 -15.35
N LEU A 223 4.77 65.08 -15.25
CA LEU A 223 4.98 66.11 -16.30
C LEU A 223 6.46 66.43 -16.51
N VAL A 224 7.22 66.58 -15.42
CA VAL A 224 8.65 66.90 -15.47
C VAL A 224 9.47 65.73 -16.05
N ARG A 225 9.05 64.48 -15.78
CA ARG A 225 9.61 63.29 -16.41
C ARG A 225 9.38 63.26 -17.92
N GLU A 226 8.17 63.60 -18.38
CA GLU A 226 7.86 63.72 -19.82
C GLU A 226 8.69 64.83 -20.49
N ALA A 227 8.94 65.92 -19.77
CA ALA A 227 9.82 67.02 -20.22
C ALA A 227 11.32 66.70 -20.16
N LYS A 228 11.72 65.55 -19.59
CA LYS A 228 13.11 65.10 -19.40
C LYS A 228 13.97 66.03 -18.53
N ASP A 229 13.36 66.78 -17.63
CA ASP A 229 14.09 67.61 -16.66
C ASP A 229 14.30 66.84 -15.35
N PHE A 230 15.32 65.99 -15.34
CA PHE A 230 15.59 65.06 -14.24
C PHE A 230 16.04 65.74 -12.94
N VAL A 231 16.57 66.96 -13.00
CA VAL A 231 17.01 67.69 -11.80
C VAL A 231 15.78 68.15 -11.01
N LEU A 232 14.79 68.72 -11.70
CA LEU A 232 13.53 69.12 -11.09
C LEU A 232 12.70 67.90 -10.62
N GLU A 233 12.75 66.79 -11.37
CA GLU A 233 12.12 65.54 -10.96
C GLU A 233 12.67 65.04 -9.61
N GLN A 234 13.99 65.04 -9.45
CA GLN A 234 14.66 64.62 -8.21
C GLN A 234 14.24 65.47 -7.01
N ASP A 235 14.12 66.79 -7.18
CA ASP A 235 13.71 67.69 -6.10
C ASP A 235 12.24 67.47 -5.69
N LEU A 236 11.34 67.34 -6.67
CA LEU A 236 9.93 67.03 -6.41
C LEU A 236 9.75 65.65 -5.74
N PHE A 237 10.53 64.65 -6.15
CA PHE A 237 10.52 63.33 -5.55
C PHE A 237 11.09 63.32 -4.12
N ALA A 238 12.17 64.07 -3.86
CA ALA A 238 12.72 64.23 -2.51
C ALA A 238 11.70 64.88 -1.56
N LYS A 239 10.96 65.88 -2.05
CA LYS A 239 9.87 66.54 -1.33
C LYS A 239 8.74 65.55 -1.00
N LEU A 240 8.37 64.67 -1.93
CA LEU A 240 7.37 63.63 -1.70
C LEU A 240 7.81 62.64 -0.61
N ILE A 241 9.04 62.14 -0.67
CA ILE A 241 9.60 61.24 0.35
C ILE A 241 9.63 61.92 1.72
N PHE A 242 10.09 63.17 1.80
CA PHE A 242 10.15 63.92 3.05
C PHE A 242 8.77 64.03 3.70
N LEU A 243 7.73 64.26 2.90
CA LEU A 243 6.35 64.37 3.37
C LEU A 243 5.84 63.03 3.94
N PHE A 244 6.08 61.90 3.27
CA PHE A 244 5.70 60.58 3.76
C PHE A 244 6.53 60.09 4.96
N ARG A 245 7.75 60.62 5.16
CA ARG A 245 8.59 60.31 6.33
C ARG A 245 8.16 61.03 7.60
N SER A 246 7.38 62.11 7.50
CA SER A 246 6.91 62.91 8.64
C SER A 246 5.37 62.96 8.68
N PRO A 247 4.71 62.10 9.48
CA PRO A 247 3.25 62.10 9.63
C PRO A 247 2.71 63.47 10.06
N ALA A 248 3.47 64.20 10.89
CA ALA A 248 3.12 65.53 11.34
C ALA A 248 3.10 66.56 10.18
N THR A 249 4.03 66.45 9.23
CA THR A 249 4.05 67.32 8.04
C THR A 249 2.95 66.92 7.07
N LEU A 250 2.75 65.61 6.87
CA LEU A 250 1.70 65.05 6.03
C LEU A 250 0.32 65.57 6.46
N ILE A 251 -0.03 65.46 7.75
CA ILE A 251 -1.30 65.96 8.30
C ILE A 251 -1.45 67.48 8.09
N LYS A 252 -0.39 68.26 8.32
CA LYS A 252 -0.44 69.72 8.12
C LYS A 252 -0.74 70.08 6.66
N TRP A 253 -0.24 69.31 5.71
CA TRP A 253 -0.42 69.53 4.27
C TRP A 253 -1.77 69.04 3.75
N THR A 254 -2.30 67.96 4.32
CA THR A 254 -3.55 67.33 3.88
C THR A 254 -4.76 67.78 4.71
N ARG A 255 -4.58 68.68 5.68
CA ARG A 255 -5.68 69.23 6.47
C ARG A 255 -6.66 70.01 5.60
N PHE A 256 -7.96 69.81 5.81
CA PHE A 256 -9.01 70.63 5.22
C PHE A 256 -8.78 72.12 5.56
N LYS A 257 -8.66 72.96 4.54
CA LYS A 257 -8.68 74.40 4.67
C LYS A 257 -10.12 74.86 4.50
N ALA A 258 -10.74 75.34 5.58
CA ALA A 258 -12.04 76.00 5.48
C ALA A 258 -11.86 77.29 4.67
N LYS A 259 -12.70 77.50 3.65
CA LYS A 259 -12.75 78.76 2.92
C LYS A 259 -13.28 79.80 3.90
N THR A 260 -12.45 80.75 4.30
CA THR A 260 -12.93 81.94 5.00
C THR A 260 -13.46 82.86 3.91
N ASP A 261 -14.77 83.08 3.89
CA ASP A 261 -15.42 84.06 3.01
C ASP A 261 -14.96 85.49 3.35
#